data_AF-A0A9Q3CD59-F1
#
_entry.id   AF-A0A9Q3CD59-F1
#
_cell.length_a   1.000
_cell.length_b   1.000
_cell.length_c   1.000
_cell.angle_alpha   90.00
_cell.angle_beta   90.00
_cell.angle_gamma   90.00
#
_symmetry.space_group_name_H-M   'P 1'
#
loop_
_entity.id
_entity.type
_entity.pdbx_description
1 polymer ?
#
loop_
_entity_poly.entity_id
_entity_poly.type
_entity_poly.pdbx_seq_one_letter_code
_entity_poly.pdbx_strand_id
1 'polypeptide(L)' 'MTLFIDNAQHPLIIDSGAHCSIVARNYLDNHFPNWDKQLFPTRAKNFKSASGKMSSIGTIVKERNTPHRKGNIRLNP' A
#
# COMPACT_ATOMS: atom_id res chain seq x y z
N MET A 1 5.85 -7.57 9.25
CA MET A 1 6.10 -8.22 7.94
C MET A 1 6.84 -7.22 7.06
N THR A 2 7.55 -7.70 6.03
CA THR A 2 8.39 -6.86 5.17
C THR A 2 7.98 -7.00 3.70
N LEU A 3 7.90 -5.88 2.98
CA LEU A 3 7.68 -5.83 1.53
C LEU A 3 8.96 -5.32 0.86
N PHE A 4 9.29 -5.85 -0.31
CA PHE A 4 10.24 -5.19 -1.19
C PHE A 4 9.47 -4.44 -2.27
N ILE A 5 9.65 -3.12 -2.29
CA ILE A 5 9.18 -2.24 -3.35
C ILE A 5 10.43 -1.58 -3.92
N ASP A 6 10.61 -1.62 -5.24
CA ASP A 6 11.77 -1.01 -5.91
C ASP A 6 13.13 -1.46 -5.29
N ASN A 7 13.20 -2.74 -4.87
CA ASN A 7 14.32 -3.38 -4.16
C ASN A 7 14.68 -2.80 -2.77
N ALA A 8 13.87 -1.89 -2.25
CA ALA A 8 13.99 -1.37 -0.90
C ALA A 8 13.07 -2.10 0.07
N GLN A 9 13.56 -2.29 1.30
CA GLN A 9 12.83 -2.97 2.36
C GLN A 9 11.87 -2.00 3.07
N HIS A 10 10.59 -2.37 3.13
CA HIS A 10 9.56 -1.54 3.75
C HIS A 10 8.78 -2.31 4.83
N PRO A 11 8.63 -1.74 6.03
CA PRO A 11 7.77 -2.33 7.06
C PRO A 11 6.30 -2.27 6.60
N LEU A 12 5.56 -3.35 6.82
CA LEU A 12 4.13 -3.41 6.52
C LEU A 12 3.34 -4.10 7.62
N ILE A 13 2.07 -3.72 7.70
CA ILE A 13 1.03 -4.38 8.48
C ILE A 13 0.20 -5.23 7.53
N ILE A 14 0.06 -6.52 7.83
CA ILE A 14 -0.92 -7.37 7.17
C ILE A 14 -2.22 -7.19 7.93
N ASP A 15 -3.20 -6.58 7.29
CA ASP A 15 -4.52 -6.35 7.84
C ASP A 15 -5.54 -7.08 6.96
N SER A 16 -6.01 -8.25 7.41
CA SER A 16 -7.02 -9.04 6.70
C SER A 16 -8.39 -8.35 6.67
N GLY A 17 -8.63 -7.39 7.57
CA GLY A 17 -9.85 -6.57 7.58
C GLY A 17 -9.79 -5.38 6.63
N ALA A 18 -8.63 -5.06 6.06
CA ALA A 18 -8.49 -3.98 5.11
C ALA A 18 -9.07 -4.37 3.73
N HIS A 19 -9.96 -3.53 3.20
CA HIS A 19 -10.54 -3.73 1.87
C HIS A 19 -9.48 -3.67 0.75
N CYS A 20 -8.45 -2.84 0.93
CA CYS A 20 -7.35 -2.71 -0.01
C CYS A 20 -6.07 -2.24 0.71
N SER A 21 -4.93 -2.35 0.03
CA SER A 21 -3.69 -1.74 0.50
C SER A 21 -3.82 -0.21 0.52
N ILE A 22 -3.34 0.40 1.60
CA ILE A 22 -3.31 1.85 1.76
C ILE A 22 -1.90 2.25 2.21
N VAL A 23 -1.44 3.40 1.72
CA VAL A 23 -0.16 4.00 2.10
C VAL A 23 -0.39 5.48 2.41
N ALA A 24 0.27 5.97 3.45
CA ALA A 24 0.15 7.36 3.85
C ALA A 24 0.97 8.28 2.93
N ARG A 25 0.48 9.50 2.70
CA ARG A 25 1.17 10.48 1.84
C ARG A 25 2.59 10.78 2.31
N ASN A 26 2.77 11.04 3.60
CA ASN A 26 4.08 11.31 4.20
C ASN A 26 5.07 10.15 4.00
N TYR A 27 4.57 8.91 3.98
CA TYR A 27 5.39 7.74 3.67
C TYR A 27 5.85 7.76 2.21
N LEU A 28 4.96 8.09 1.28
CA LEU A 28 5.32 8.24 -0.13
C LEU A 28 6.31 9.38 -0.35
N ASP A 29 6.12 10.53 0.30
CA ASP A 29 7.02 11.67 0.21
C ASP A 29 8.45 11.32 0.66
N ASN A 30 8.59 10.46 1.68
CA ASN A 30 9.88 10.06 2.22
C ASN A 30 10.57 8.93 1.45
N HIS A 31 9.81 8.04 0.80
CA HIS A 31 10.35 6.80 0.23
C HIS A 31 10.24 6.69 -1.30
N PHE A 32 9.35 7.45 -1.93
CA PHE A 32 9.07 7.38 -3.37
C PHE A 32 9.01 8.78 -3.97
N PRO A 33 10.17 9.45 -4.18
CA PRO A 33 10.17 10.78 -4.79
C PRO A 33 9.50 10.72 -6.16
N ASN A 34 8.63 11.69 -6.45
CA ASN A 34 7.80 11.76 -7.66
C ASN A 34 6.64 10.74 -7.77
N TRP A 35 6.17 10.16 -6.66
CA TRP A 35 5.00 9.29 -6.65
C TRP A 35 3.75 9.96 -7.23
N ASP A 36 3.64 11.28 -7.08
CA ASP A 36 2.55 12.12 -7.58
C ASP A 36 2.46 12.11 -9.11
N LYS A 37 3.59 11.98 -9.82
CA LYS A 37 3.62 11.84 -11.28
C LYS A 37 3.06 10.50 -11.77
N GLN A 38 2.97 9.52 -10.88
CA GLN A 38 2.46 8.17 -11.14
C GLN A 38 1.04 7.98 -10.58
N LEU A 39 0.39 9.07 -10.16
CA LEU A 39 -0.90 9.04 -9.51
C LEU A 39 -2.03 8.91 -10.54
N PHE A 40 -2.75 7.80 -10.45
CA PHE A 40 -3.99 7.59 -11.19
C PHE A 40 -5.19 8.15 -10.40
N PRO A 41 -6.15 8.79 -11.08
CA PRO A 41 -7.36 9.25 -10.43
C PRO A 41 -8.16 8.07 -9.88
N THR A 42 -8.61 8.18 -8.63
CA THR A 42 -9.45 7.17 -7.99
C THR A 42 -10.91 7.61 -7.95
N ARG A 43 -11.82 6.65 -8.19
CA ARG A 43 -13.28 6.88 -8.06
C ARG A 43 -13.73 6.81 -6.60
N ALA A 44 -13.00 6.07 -5.77
CA ALA A 44 -13.35 5.86 -4.36
C ALA A 44 -12.83 7.04 -3.52
N LYS A 45 -13.68 8.01 -3.17
CA LYS A 45 -13.26 9.25 -2.48
C LYS A 45 -13.06 9.09 -0.98
N ASN A 46 -13.76 8.15 -0.33
CA ASN A 46 -13.81 8.06 1.13
C ASN A 46 -13.66 6.63 1.63
N PHE A 47 -12.62 6.38 2.40
CA PHE A 47 -12.43 5.18 3.21
C PHE A 47 -12.82 5.45 4.66
N LYS A 48 -13.16 4.40 5.40
CA LYS A 48 -13.39 4.44 6.84
C LYS A 48 -12.36 3.56 7.52
N SER A 49 -11.66 4.12 8.50
CA SER A 49 -10.82 3.38 9.44
C SER A 49 -11.48 3.39 10.82
N ALA A 50 -10.96 2.57 11.75
CA ALA A 50 -11.37 2.62 13.15
C ALA A 50 -11.16 4.01 13.78
N SER A 51 -10.21 4.79 13.25
CA SER A 51 -9.85 6.14 13.71
C SER A 51 -10.59 7.28 13.00
N GLY A 52 -11.47 6.99 12.02
CA GLY A 52 -12.29 8.01 11.36
C GLY A 52 -12.41 7.85 9.84
N LYS A 53 -12.68 8.96 9.16
CA LYS A 53 -12.77 9.00 7.69
C LYS A 53 -11.41 9.33 7.09
N MET A 54 -11.06 8.63 6.02
CA MET A 54 -9.86 8.87 5.24
C MET A 54 -10.23 9.24 3.81
N SER A 55 -9.66 10.32 3.29
CA SER A 55 -9.85 10.71 1.90
C SER A 55 -8.70 10.20 1.06
N SER A 56 -9.03 9.58 -0.07
CA SER A 56 -8.03 9.09 -1.01
C SER A 56 -7.55 10.22 -1.91
N ILE A 57 -6.26 10.17 -2.26
CA ILE A 57 -5.65 11.14 -3.17
C ILE A 57 -5.58 10.56 -4.59
N GLY A 58 -5.44 9.24 -4.71
CA GLY A 58 -5.39 8.51 -5.97
C GLY A 58 -4.86 7.09 -5.74
N THR A 59 -4.55 6.41 -6.83
CA THR A 59 -3.93 5.08 -6.81
C THR A 59 -2.55 5.17 -7.46
N ILE A 60 -1.56 4.54 -6.86
CA ILE A 60 -0.25 4.31 -7.48
C ILE A 60 -0.08 2.82 -7.74
N VAL A 61 0.66 2.46 -8.78
CA VAL A 61 1.01 1.07 -9.10
C VAL A 61 2.49 0.88 -8.84
N LYS A 62 2.82 -0.12 -8.04
CA LYS A 62 4.19 -0.51 -7.70
C LYS A 62 4.37 -2.00 -7.90
N GLU A 63 5.50 -2.38 -8.48
CA GLU A 63 5.86 -3.78 -8.59
C GLU A 63 6.19 -4.33 -7.19
N ARG A 64 5.51 -5.40 -6.82
CA ARG A 64 5.71 -6.05 -5.54
C ARG A 64 6.66 -7.22 -5.71
N ASN A 65 7.86 -7.10 -5.14
CA ASN A 65 8.76 -8.23 -4.95
C ASN A 65 8.60 -8.78 -3.53
N THR A 66 8.10 -10.01 -3.39
CA THR A 66 8.12 -10.73 -2.11
C THR A 66 9.24 -11.77 -2.14
N PRO A 67 10.03 -11.93 -1.08
CA PRO A 67 11.16 -12.86 -1.06
C PRO A 67 10.72 -14.34 -1.19
N HIS A 68 9.44 -14.64 -1.01
CA HIS A 68 8.87 -15.98 -1.21
C HIS A 68 8.42 -16.16 -2.67
N ARG A 69 9.33 -16.68 -3.52
CA ARG A 69 9.02 -17.11 -4.90
C ARG A 69 8.42 -18.52 -5.00
N LYS A 70 8.35 -19.29 -3.90
CA LYS A 70 7.74 -20.63 -3.83
C LYS A 70 6.96 -20.80 -2.54
N GLY A 71 5.74 -21.33 -2.65
CA GLY A 71 4.83 -21.60 -1.53
C GLY A 71 3.55 -20.76 -1.59
N ASN A 72 2.43 -21.35 -1.20
CA ASN A 72 1.14 -20.68 -1.12
C ASN A 72 1.14 -19.73 0.09
N ILE A 73 0.98 -18.42 -0.14
CA ILE A 73 0.73 -17.45 0.93
C ILE A 73 -0.71 -17.67 1.41
N ARG A 74 -0.87 -18.35 2.55
CA ARG A 74 -2.17 -18.50 3.21
C ARG A 74 -2.45 -17.25 4.04
N LEU A 75 -3.45 -16.49 3.61
CA LEU A 75 -4.08 -15.45 4.42
C LEU A 75 -5.06 -16.17 5.36
N ASN A 76 -4.79 -16.17 6.67
CA ASN A 76 -5.73 -16.71 7.64
C ASN A 76 -6.73 -15.61 8.06
N PRO A 77 -8.03 -15.95 8.21
CA PRO A 77 -9.07 -15.04 8.69
C PRO A 77 -8.85 -14.64 10.15
#